data_AF-A0A1F1UYW0-F1
#
_entry.id   AF-A0A1F1UYW0-F1
#
_cell.length_a   1.000
_cell.length_b   1.000
_cell.length_c   1.000
_cell.angle_alpha   90.00
_cell.angle_beta   90.00
_cell.angle_gamma   90.00
#
_symmetry.space_group_name_H-M   'P 1'
#
loop_
_entity.id
_entity.type
_entity.pdbx_description
1 polymer ?
#
loop_
_entity_poly.entity_id
_entity_poly.type
_entity_poly.pdbx_seq_one_letter_code
_entity_poly.pdbx_strand_id
1 'polypeptide(L)' 'MQRPSQRQDLLWQTIIGFVGFFTLLAFVQAAINITKPEPSIWPGLVLAAFVAALWWLIRRWRQWRAGED' A
#
# COMPACT_ATOMS: atom_id res chain seq x y z
N MET A 1 -24.95 -5.51 -16.34
CA MET A 1 -23.64 -5.55 -15.66
C MET A 1 -22.56 -5.21 -16.65
N GLN A 2 -22.06 -3.97 -16.62
CA GLN A 2 -20.83 -3.63 -17.34
C GLN A 2 -19.69 -4.21 -16.51
N ARG A 3 -18.96 -5.21 -17.04
CA ARG A 3 -17.74 -5.67 -16.37
C ARG A 3 -16.85 -4.45 -16.15
N PRO A 4 -16.18 -4.32 -14.99
CA PRO A 4 -15.15 -3.32 -14.82
C PRO A 4 -14.27 -3.31 -16.06
N SER A 5 -14.07 -2.14 -16.66
CA SER A 5 -13.19 -2.06 -17.82
C SER A 5 -11.85 -2.67 -17.41
N GLN A 6 -11.33 -3.63 -18.18
CA GLN A 6 -10.04 -4.29 -17.90
C GLN A 6 -8.94 -3.27 -17.55
N ARG A 7 -9.02 -2.08 -18.16
CA ARG A 7 -8.21 -0.90 -17.86
C ARG A 7 -8.30 -0.44 -16.40
N GLN A 8 -9.50 -0.30 -15.83
CA GLN A 8 -9.69 0.16 -14.45
C GLN A 8 -9.10 -0.83 -13.45
N ASP A 9 -9.24 -2.12 -13.71
CA ASP A 9 -8.64 -3.13 -12.84
C ASP A 9 -7.11 -3.15 -12.92
N LEU A 10 -6.53 -2.99 -14.12
CA LEU A 10 -5.08 -2.81 -14.29
C LEU A 10 -4.56 -1.57 -13.56
N LEU A 11 -5.32 -0.47 -13.56
CA LEU A 11 -4.97 0.74 -12.80
C LEU A 11 -4.93 0.47 -11.29
N TRP A 12 -5.92 -0.23 -10.76
CA TRP A 12 -5.93 -0.62 -9.34
C TRP A 12 -4.76 -1.53 -8.99
N GLN A 13 -4.49 -2.56 -9.79
CA GLN A 13 -3.35 -3.45 -9.59
C GLN A 13 -2.02 -2.69 -9.62
N THR A 14 -1.87 -1.74 -10.55
CA THR A 14 -0.67 -0.90 -10.67
C THR A 14 -0.47 -0.01 -9.44
N ILE A 15 -1.52 0.68 -8.99
CA ILE A 15 -1.44 1.58 -7.82
C ILE A 15 -1.17 0.78 -6.55
N ILE A 16 -1.88 -0.35 -6.35
CA ILE A 16 -1.67 -1.23 -5.18
C ILE A 16 -0.25 -1.80 -5.20
N GLY A 17 0.23 -2.28 -6.35
CA GLY A 17 1.58 -2.80 -6.51
C GLY A 17 2.65 -1.74 -6.23
N PHE A 18 2.48 -0.54 -6.77
CA PHE A 18 3.39 0.58 -6.53
C PHE A 18 3.45 0.97 -5.06
N VAL A 19 2.30 1.21 -4.42
CA VAL A 19 2.25 1.57 -3.00
C VAL A 19 2.77 0.42 -2.13
N GLY A 20 2.47 -0.83 -2.48
CA GLY A 20 3.01 -2.01 -1.80
C GLY A 20 4.53 -2.11 -1.86
N PHE A 21 5.14 -1.81 -3.02
CA PHE A 21 6.60 -1.80 -3.17
C PHE A 21 7.25 -0.73 -2.29
N PHE A 22 6.73 0.50 -2.27
CA PHE A 22 7.25 1.55 -1.40
C PHE A 22 6.99 1.27 0.08
N THR A 23 5.89 0.59 0.42
CA THR A 23 5.64 0.10 1.77
C THR A 23 6.75 -0.86 2.21
N LEU A 24 7.18 -1.77 1.33
CA LEU A 24 8.29 -2.68 1.60
C LEU A 24 9.62 -1.93 1.78
N LEU A 25 9.91 -0.93 0.94
CA LEU A 25 11.11 -0.11 1.10
C LEU A 25 11.08 0.68 2.42
N ALA A 26 9.95 1.26 2.78
CA ALA A 26 9.76 1.95 4.06
C ALA A 26 9.93 0.98 5.24
N PHE A 27 9.48 -0.26 5.10
CA PHE A 27 9.66 -1.31 6.10
C PHE A 27 11.14 -1.63 6.32
N VAL A 28 11.89 -1.85 5.22
CA VAL A 28 13.34 -2.08 5.29
C VAL A 28 14.05 -0.88 5.92
N GLN A 29 13.69 0.35 5.55
CA GLN A 29 14.25 1.57 6.14
C GLN A 29 13.95 1.68 7.64
N ALA A 30 12.73 1.35 8.08
CA ALA A 30 12.37 1.32 9.49
C ALA A 30 13.16 0.24 10.25
N ALA A 31 13.33 -0.94 9.67
CA ALA A 31 14.12 -2.02 10.24
C ALA A 31 15.60 -1.63 10.41
N ILE A 32 16.22 -1.01 9.39
CA ILE A 32 17.58 -0.48 9.47
C ILE A 32 17.67 0.64 10.52
N ASN A 33 16.64 1.49 10.63
CA ASN A 33 16.65 2.58 11.60
C ASN A 33 16.63 2.11 13.05
N ILE A 34 15.96 0.99 13.35
CA ILE A 34 15.92 0.41 14.71
C ILE A 34 17.31 -0.06 15.17
N THR A 35 18.20 -0.45 14.24
CA THR A 35 19.56 -0.88 14.58
C THR A 35 20.54 0.29 14.74
N LYS A 36 20.10 1.54 14.58
CA LYS A 36 20.97 2.72 14.75
C LYS A 36 21.13 3.08 16.23
N PRO A 37 22.27 3.66 16.65
CA PRO A 37 22.48 4.12 18.02
C PRO A 37 21.45 5.15 18.49
N GLU A 38 21.02 6.03 17.57
CA GLU A 38 19.98 7.03 17.80
C GLU A 38 18.84 6.83 16.78
N PRO A 39 17.88 5.93 17.08
CA PRO A 39 16.79 5.62 16.15
C PRO A 39 15.81 6.80 16.05
N SER A 40 15.49 7.22 14.82
CA SER A 40 14.49 8.25 14.57
C SER A 40 13.07 7.68 14.51
N ILE A 41 12.05 8.44 14.91
CA ILE A 41 10.65 8.00 14.80
C ILE A 41 10.10 8.10 13.36
N TRP A 42 10.71 8.93 12.50
CA TRP A 42 10.20 9.24 11.17
C TRP A 42 10.06 8.01 10.25
N PRO A 43 11.02 7.08 10.16
CA PRO A 43 10.87 5.89 9.33
C PRO A 43 9.68 5.01 9.74
N GLY A 44 9.40 4.92 11.04
CA GLY A 44 8.24 4.21 11.56
C GLY A 44 6.91 4.87 11.21
N LEU A 45 6.84 6.20 11.30
CA LEU A 45 5.64 6.96 10.89
C LEU A 45 5.38 6.86 9.39
N VAL A 46 6.44 6.96 8.58
CA VAL A 46 6.34 6.80 7.12
C VAL A 46 5.86 5.39 6.78
N LEU A 47 6.43 4.36 7.39
CA LEU A 47 5.96 2.98 7.24
C LEU A 47 4.48 2.85 7.62
N ALA A 48 4.07 3.37 8.78
CA ALA A 48 2.68 3.30 9.23
C ALA A 48 1.72 3.98 8.24
N ALA A 49 2.10 5.13 7.69
CA ALA A 49 1.31 5.82 6.67
C ALA A 49 1.18 4.99 5.38
N PHE A 50 2.26 4.37 4.91
CA PHE A 50 2.23 3.50 3.73
C PHE A 50 1.38 2.25 3.95
N VAL A 51 1.49 1.60 5.11
CA VAL A 51 0.66 0.43 5.47
C VAL A 51 -0.82 0.83 5.52
N ALA A 52 -1.16 1.95 6.14
CA ALA A 52 -2.53 2.45 6.20
C ALA A 52 -3.09 2.75 4.80
N ALA A 53 -2.29 3.39 3.94
CA ALA A 53 -2.66 3.68 2.56
C ALA A 53 -2.86 2.39 1.75
N LEU A 54 -1.95 1.42 1.86
CA LEU A 54 -2.05 0.13 1.17
C LEU A 54 -3.31 -0.64 1.61
N TRP A 55 -3.56 -0.71 2.93
CA TRP A 55 -4.76 -1.34 3.47
C TRP A 55 -6.03 -0.67 2.95
N TRP A 56 -6.07 0.67 2.93
CA TRP A 56 -7.21 1.43 2.43
C TRP A 56 -7.46 1.19 0.93
N LEU A 57 -6.39 1.16 0.11
CA LEU A 57 -6.48 0.87 -1.32
C LEU A 57 -7.03 -0.54 -1.57
N ILE A 58 -6.50 -1.56 -0.88
CA ILE A 58 -6.94 -2.95 -1.01
C ILE A 58 -8.40 -3.07 -0.57
N ARG A 59 -8.77 -2.45 0.55
CA ARG A 59 -10.16 -2.43 1.05
C ARG A 59 -11.10 -1.85 -0.01
N ARG A 60 -10.74 -0.71 -0.59
CA ARG A 60 -11.56 0.00 -1.59
C ARG A 60 -11.68 -0.79 -2.89
N TRP A 61 -10.59 -1.39 -3.36
CA TRP A 61 -10.61 -2.27 -4.53
C TRP A 61 -11.47 -3.52 -4.32
N ARG A 62 -11.39 -4.15 -3.14
CA ARG A 62 -12.25 -5.30 -2.79
C ARG A 62 -13.72 -4.92 -2.72
N GLN A 63 -14.06 -3.76 -2.14
CA GLN A 63 -15.44 -3.27 -2.08
C GLN A 63 -16.01 -2.99 -3.47
N TRP A 64 -15.19 -2.39 -4.34
CA TRP A 64 -15.58 -2.13 -5.73
C TRP A 64 -15.83 -3.44 -6.48
N ARG A 65 -14.91 -4.41 -6.41
CA ARG A 65 -15.08 -5.73 -7.05
C ARG A 65 -16.26 -6.53 -6.50
N ALA A 66 -16.49 -6.51 -5.19
CA ALA A 66 -17.59 -7.26 -4.57
C ALA A 66 -18.98 -6.70 -4.87
N GLY A 67 -19.08 -5.44 -5.34
CA GLY A 67 -20.34 -4.86 -5.84
C GLY A 67 -20.61 -5.18 -7.32
N GLU A 68 -19.69 -5.89 -7.98
CA GLU A 68 -19.79 -6.27 -9.39
C GLU A 68 -20.18 -7.75 -9.59
N ASP A 69 -20.08 -8.57 -8.53
CA ASP A 69 -20.55 -9.97 -8.45
C ASP A 69 -22.06 -10.04 -8.15
#